data_AF-A0AA35RTM3-F1
#
_entry.id   AF-A0AA35RTM3-F1
#
_cell.length_a   1.000
_cell.length_b   1.000
_cell.length_c   1.000
_cell.angle_alpha   90.00
_cell.angle_beta   90.00
_cell.angle_gamma   90.00
#
_symmetry.space_group_name_H-M   'P 1'
#
loop_
_entity.id
_entity.type
_entity.pdbx_description
1 polymer ?
#
loop_
_entity_poly.entity_id
_entity_poly.type
_entity_poly.pdbx_seq_one_letter_code
_entity_poly.pdbx_strand_id
1 'polypeptide(L)'
;MIIFLAGLQGVPQELYDAAEVDGAGRLRQFQHVTWPLLTPVIFFNLIIGIIGSFQTFTNSYVITEGGPANATLFYVLYLYNNGFKFFRMGKAATMAWILFVIILALTILVLRSSRIWVFYESELREEG
;
A
#
# COMPACT_ATOMS: atom_id res chain seq x y z
N MET A 1 8.72 7.02 -1.17
CA MET A 1 9.93 6.92 -2.02
C MET A 1 11.10 6.21 -1.33
N ILE A 2 11.39 6.48 -0.04
CA ILE A 2 12.51 5.81 0.67
C ILE A 2 12.40 4.27 0.62
N ILE A 3 11.21 3.72 0.81
CA ILE A 3 11.00 2.26 0.79
C ILE A 3 11.35 1.66 -0.59
N PHE A 4 10.98 2.34 -1.68
CA PHE A 4 11.37 1.91 -3.03
C PHE A 4 12.87 1.98 -3.27
N LEU A 5 13.53 3.03 -2.75
CA LEU A 5 14.97 3.19 -2.87
C LEU A 5 15.71 2.11 -2.07
N ALA A 6 15.25 1.78 -0.86
CA ALA A 6 15.78 0.67 -0.08
C ALA A 6 15.57 -0.68 -0.80
N GLY A 7 14.40 -0.87 -1.44
CA GLY A 7 14.14 -2.03 -2.29
C GLY A 7 15.09 -2.14 -3.48
N LEU A 8 15.34 -1.03 -4.16
CA LEU A 8 16.27 -0.97 -5.30
C LEU A 8 17.73 -1.24 -4.87
N GLN A 9 18.14 -0.73 -3.71
CA GLN A 9 19.46 -1.01 -3.14
C GLN A 9 19.65 -2.47 -2.74
N GLY A 10 18.55 -3.18 -2.46
CA GLY A 10 18.57 -4.61 -2.17
C GLY A 10 18.75 -5.50 -3.40
N VAL A 11 18.60 -4.98 -4.63
CA VAL A 11 18.77 -5.78 -5.84
C VAL A 11 20.27 -6.03 -6.09
N PRO A 12 20.74 -7.29 -6.12
CA PRO A 12 22.15 -7.60 -6.36
C PRO A 12 22.63 -7.08 -7.71
N GLN A 13 23.79 -6.43 -7.73
CA GLN A 13 24.37 -5.89 -8.97
C GLN A 13 24.75 -7.00 -9.96
N GLU A 14 25.11 -8.18 -9.45
CA GLU A 14 25.46 -9.37 -10.22
C GLU A 14 24.36 -9.79 -11.21
N LEU A 15 23.08 -9.58 -10.87
CA LEU A 15 21.96 -9.90 -11.76
C LEU A 15 21.87 -8.95 -12.97
N TYR A 16 22.29 -7.69 -12.80
CA TYR A 16 22.37 -6.74 -13.91
C TYR A 16 23.57 -7.04 -14.81
N ASP A 17 24.72 -7.37 -14.22
CA ASP A 17 25.93 -7.73 -14.96
C ASP A 17 25.70 -9.01 -15.79
N ALA A 18 25.07 -10.03 -15.20
CA ALA A 18 24.68 -11.26 -15.91
C ALA A 18 23.71 -10.96 -17.07
N ALA A 19 22.68 -10.13 -16.83
CA ALA A 19 21.73 -9.76 -17.87
C ALA A 19 22.39 -8.97 -19.02
N GLU A 20 23.41 -8.15 -18.73
CA GLU A 20 24.19 -7.44 -19.76
C GLU A 20 25.04 -8.40 -20.60
N VAL A 21 25.67 -9.40 -19.99
CA VAL A 21 26.40 -10.46 -20.71
C VAL A 21 25.47 -11.25 -21.64
N ASP A 22 24.21 -11.48 -21.23
CA ASP A 22 23.17 -12.10 -22.05
C ASP A 22 22.56 -11.16 -23.13
N GLY A 23 23.10 -9.94 -23.29
CA GLY A 23 22.65 -8.97 -24.29
C GLY A 23 21.30 -8.32 -23.96
N ALA A 24 20.85 -8.36 -22.71
CA ALA A 24 19.61 -7.70 -22.31
C ALA A 24 19.80 -6.18 -22.26
N GLY A 25 19.07 -5.45 -23.11
CA GLY A 25 19.00 -3.99 -23.03
C GLY A 25 18.28 -3.50 -21.76
N ARG A 26 18.43 -2.21 -21.43
CA ARG A 26 17.88 -1.57 -20.21
C ARG A 26 16.41 -1.85 -19.92
N LEU A 27 15.56 -1.87 -20.96
CA LEU A 27 14.13 -2.16 -20.79
C LEU A 27 13.88 -3.62 -20.37
N ARG A 28 14.67 -4.55 -20.92
CA ARG A 28 14.59 -5.97 -20.61
C ARG A 28 15.11 -6.25 -19.20
N GLN A 29 16.21 -5.60 -18.81
CA GLN A 29 16.72 -5.62 -17.44
C GLN A 29 15.67 -5.09 -16.43
N PHE A 30 15.02 -3.97 -16.73
CA PHE A 30 13.96 -3.44 -15.85
C PHE A 30 12.79 -4.42 -15.68
N GLN A 31 12.28 -4.98 -16.78
CA GLN A 31 11.11 -5.88 -16.75
C GLN A 31 11.40 -7.25 -16.12
N HIS A 32 12.61 -7.78 -16.29
CA HIS A 32 12.95 -9.15 -15.88
C HIS A 32 13.80 -9.22 -14.60
N VAL A 33 14.49 -8.15 -14.21
CA VAL A 33 15.33 -8.09 -13.01
C VAL A 33 14.71 -7.15 -11.99
N THR A 34 14.60 -5.85 -12.32
CA THR A 34 14.18 -4.82 -11.37
C THR A 34 12.73 -5.00 -10.91
N TRP A 35 11.81 -5.18 -11.86
CA TRP A 35 10.37 -5.22 -11.57
C TRP A 35 9.99 -6.43 -10.70
N PRO A 36 10.40 -7.68 -11.02
CA PRO A 36 10.08 -8.85 -10.20
C PRO A 36 10.65 -8.75 -8.79
N LEU A 37 11.90 -8.30 -8.63
CA LEU A 37 12.54 -8.18 -7.31
C LEU A 37 11.97 -7.04 -6.46
N LEU A 38 11.33 -6.04 -7.08
CA LEU A 38 10.60 -4.99 -6.36
C LEU A 38 9.18 -5.38 -5.97
N THR A 39 8.64 -6.51 -6.45
CA THR A 39 7.25 -6.90 -6.17
C THR A 39 6.90 -6.98 -4.68
N PRO A 40 7.78 -7.45 -3.76
CA PRO A 40 7.48 -7.43 -2.32
C PRO A 40 7.36 -6.01 -1.76
N VAL A 41 8.16 -5.09 -2.28
CA VAL A 41 8.16 -3.68 -1.88
C VAL A 41 6.94 -2.95 -2.41
N ILE A 42 6.56 -3.21 -3.65
CA ILE A 42 5.33 -2.71 -4.26
C ILE A 42 4.13 -3.19 -3.45
N PHE A 43 4.09 -4.48 -3.13
CA PHE A 43 3.03 -5.10 -2.35
C PHE A 43 2.87 -4.47 -0.96
N PHE A 44 3.98 -4.29 -0.24
CA PHE A 44 3.96 -3.62 1.07
C PHE A 44 3.42 -2.18 0.95
N ASN A 45 3.91 -1.40 -0.02
CA ASN A 45 3.43 -0.03 -0.23
C ASN A 45 1.95 0.01 -0.62
N LEU A 46 1.47 -0.98 -1.39
CA LEU A 46 0.06 -1.08 -1.77
C LEU A 46 -0.83 -1.28 -0.53
N ILE A 47 -0.46 -2.20 0.37
CA ILE A 47 -1.21 -2.44 1.61
C ILE A 47 -1.27 -1.17 2.47
N ILE A 48 -0.10 -0.58 2.76
CA ILE A 48 -0.01 0.61 3.60
C ILE A 48 -0.72 1.80 2.94
N GLY A 49 -0.61 1.93 1.62
CA GLY A 49 -1.30 2.95 0.83
C GLY A 49 -2.81 2.83 0.94
N ILE A 50 -3.38 1.64 0.74
CA ILE A 50 -4.81 1.39 0.88
C ILE A 50 -5.29 1.76 2.29
N ILE A 51 -4.62 1.26 3.33
CA ILE A 51 -4.98 1.56 4.73
C ILE A 51 -4.93 3.07 4.97
N GLY A 52 -3.85 3.73 4.56
CA GLY A 52 -3.65 5.17 4.73
C GLY A 52 -4.70 6.01 4.00
N SER A 53 -5.07 5.64 2.77
CA SER A 53 -6.11 6.34 2.01
C SER A 53 -7.46 6.30 2.73
N PHE A 54 -7.88 5.14 3.23
CA PHE A 54 -9.13 5.02 4.00
C PHE A 54 -9.07 5.73 5.36
N GLN A 55 -7.87 5.91 5.92
CA GLN A 55 -7.64 6.59 7.19
C GLN A 55 -7.35 8.10 7.07
N THR A 56 -7.56 8.70 5.90
CA THR A 56 -7.29 10.13 5.67
C THR A 56 -8.20 11.01 6.52
N PHE A 57 -7.64 11.60 7.57
CA PHE A 57 -8.33 12.49 8.50
C PHE A 57 -7.73 13.90 8.48
N THR A 58 -6.44 14.01 8.77
CA THR A 58 -5.76 15.30 9.04
C THR A 58 -5.95 16.31 7.93
N ASN A 59 -5.72 15.92 6.67
CA ASN A 59 -5.82 16.84 5.54
C ASN A 59 -7.24 17.39 5.38
N SER A 60 -8.25 16.55 5.53
CA SER A 60 -9.64 16.96 5.41
C SER A 60 -10.08 17.83 6.59
N TYR A 61 -9.69 17.46 7.81
CA TYR A 61 -10.03 18.22 9.02
C TYR A 61 -9.35 19.59 9.04
N VAL A 62 -8.04 19.65 8.85
CA VAL A 62 -7.24 20.87 9.03
C VAL A 62 -7.45 21.88 7.90
N ILE A 63 -7.54 21.42 6.66
CA ILE A 63 -7.57 22.33 5.50
C ILE A 63 -8.98 22.82 5.21
N THR A 64 -9.97 21.93 5.33
CA THR A 64 -11.31 22.18 4.78
C THR A 64 -12.46 21.91 5.76
N GLU A 65 -12.19 21.25 6.88
CA GLU A 65 -13.20 20.71 7.80
C GLU A 65 -14.32 19.88 7.12
N GLY A 66 -14.03 19.28 5.97
CA GLY A 66 -14.99 18.54 5.15
C GLY A 66 -15.68 19.35 4.06
N GLY A 67 -15.43 20.65 3.93
CA GLY A 67 -16.05 21.53 2.93
C GLY A 67 -15.31 21.64 1.58
N PRO A 68 -15.86 22.41 0.62
CA PRO A 68 -17.22 22.96 0.62
C PRO A 68 -18.27 21.88 0.33
N ALA A 69 -19.50 22.04 0.83
CA ALA A 69 -20.61 21.12 0.57
C ALA A 69 -20.30 19.62 0.79
N ASN A 70 -19.55 19.29 1.85
CA ASN A 70 -19.11 17.93 2.18
C ASN A 70 -18.15 17.28 1.15
N ALA A 71 -17.57 18.03 0.21
CA ALA A 71 -16.72 17.49 -0.86
C ALA A 71 -15.46 16.77 -0.35
N THR A 72 -14.91 17.20 0.79
CA THR A 72 -13.75 16.56 1.42
C THR A 72 -14.14 15.82 2.70
N LEU A 73 -15.42 15.59 2.96
CA LEU A 73 -15.89 14.88 4.15
C LEU A 73 -15.59 13.38 4.05
N PHE A 74 -14.33 13.00 4.29
CA PHE A 74 -13.93 11.60 4.34
C PHE A 74 -14.63 10.87 5.47
N TYR A 75 -14.76 9.56 5.32
CA TYR A 75 -15.45 8.69 6.27
C TYR A 75 -14.95 8.87 7.71
N VAL A 76 -13.64 8.97 7.91
CA VAL A 76 -13.03 9.15 9.24
C VAL A 76 -13.36 10.51 9.83
N LEU A 77 -13.42 11.57 9.03
CA LEU A 77 -13.87 12.88 9.52
C LEU A 77 -15.36 12.84 9.91
N TYR A 78 -16.20 12.16 9.12
CA TYR A 78 -17.60 11.98 9.48
C TYR A 78 -17.78 11.17 10.77
N LEU A 79 -16.99 10.11 10.96
CA LEU A 79 -16.93 9.34 12.21
C LEU A 79 -16.54 10.25 13.39
N TYR A 80 -15.48 11.04 13.24
CA TYR A 80 -15.02 11.99 14.25
C TYR A 80 -16.11 12.99 14.62
N ASN A 81 -16.79 13.59 13.64
CA ASN A 81 -17.89 14.51 13.88
C ASN A 81 -19.01 13.85 14.69
N ASN A 82 -19.37 12.59 14.39
CA ASN A 82 -20.40 11.88 15.16
C ASN A 82 -19.94 11.58 16.59
N GLY A 83 -18.70 11.16 16.81
CA GLY A 83 -18.20 10.78 18.13
C GLY A 83 -17.90 11.97 19.03
N PHE A 84 -17.19 12.97 18.51
CA PHE A 84 -16.57 14.04 19.28
C PHE A 84 -17.25 15.40 19.14
N LYS A 85 -17.96 15.68 18.03
CA LYS A 85 -18.75 16.93 17.88
C LYS A 85 -20.21 16.74 18.29
N PHE A 86 -20.84 15.66 17.84
CA PHE A 86 -22.26 15.37 18.10
C PHE A 86 -22.48 14.46 19.31
N PHE A 87 -21.42 13.97 19.96
CA PHE A 87 -21.47 13.08 21.13
C PHE A 87 -22.30 11.79 20.91
N ARG A 88 -22.44 11.34 19.66
CA ARG A 88 -23.10 10.09 19.28
C ARG A 88 -22.09 8.95 19.26
N MET A 89 -21.51 8.64 20.42
CA MET A 89 -20.44 7.64 20.55
C MET A 89 -20.84 6.25 20.05
N GLY A 90 -22.07 5.78 20.33
CA GLY A 90 -22.53 4.49 19.83
C GLY A 90 -22.54 4.42 18.29
N LYS A 91 -22.99 5.48 17.62
CA LYS A 91 -22.97 5.57 16.16
C LYS A 91 -21.53 5.63 15.63
N ALA A 92 -20.66 6.42 16.24
CA ALA A 92 -19.26 6.52 15.86
C ALA A 92 -18.51 5.18 16.02
N ALA A 93 -18.80 4.42 17.07
CA ALA A 93 -18.25 3.09 17.30
C ALA A 93 -18.69 2.09 16.20
N THR A 94 -19.98 2.09 15.84
CA THR A 94 -20.47 1.26 14.73
C THR A 94 -19.78 1.61 13.41
N MET A 95 -19.61 2.90 13.13
CA MET A 95 -18.88 3.36 11.95
C MET A 95 -17.41 2.91 11.96
N ALA A 96 -16.74 2.96 13.11
CA ALA A 96 -15.36 2.49 13.25
C ALA A 96 -15.23 1.00 12.92
N TRP A 97 -16.16 0.17 13.43
CA TRP A 97 -16.19 -1.25 13.14
C TRP A 97 -16.45 -1.56 11.67
N ILE A 98 -17.38 -0.84 11.03
CA ILE A 98 -17.63 -0.98 9.59
C ILE A 98 -16.38 -0.66 8.78
N LEU A 99 -15.72 0.47 9.09
CA LEU A 99 -14.48 0.85 8.42
C LEU A 99 -13.38 -0.20 8.61
N PHE A 100 -13.23 -0.72 9.83
CA PHE A 100 -12.28 -1.79 10.13
C PHE A 100 -12.51 -3.02 9.26
N VAL A 101 -13.77 -3.49 9.15
CA VAL A 101 -14.11 -4.65 8.32
C VAL A 101 -13.82 -4.39 6.85
N ILE A 102 -14.10 -3.19 6.34
CA ILE A 102 -13.79 -2.81 4.95
C ILE A 102 -12.28 -2.87 4.70
N ILE A 103 -11.49 -2.23 5.57
CA ILE A 103 -10.04 -2.22 5.45
C ILE A 103 -9.50 -3.65 5.53
N LEU A 104 -9.95 -4.45 6.50
CA LEU A 104 -9.54 -5.84 6.66
C LEU A 104 -9.87 -6.69 5.42
N ALA A 105 -11.07 -6.55 4.87
CA ALA A 105 -11.47 -7.28 3.66
C ALA A 105 -10.58 -6.92 2.46
N LEU A 106 -10.29 -5.63 2.26
CA LEU A 106 -9.37 -5.18 1.20
C LEU A 106 -7.94 -5.67 1.43
N THR A 107 -7.45 -5.61 2.67
CA THR A 107 -6.12 -6.12 3.03
C THR A 107 -6.02 -7.62 2.76
N ILE A 108 -7.03 -8.41 3.14
CA ILE A 108 -7.08 -9.85 2.86
C ILE A 108 -7.12 -10.12 1.36
N LEU A 109 -7.88 -9.33 0.58
CA LEU A 109 -7.94 -9.46 -0.87
C LEU A 109 -6.56 -9.22 -1.50
N VAL A 110 -5.86 -8.17 -1.06
CA VAL A 110 -4.50 -7.85 -1.53
C VAL A 110 -3.50 -8.93 -1.12
N LEU A 111 -3.55 -9.40 0.13
CA LEU A 111 -2.74 -10.53 0.62
C LEU A 111 -3.00 -11.82 -0.16
N ARG A 112 -4.25 -12.08 -0.56
CA ARG A 112 -4.58 -13.27 -1.35
C ARG A 112 -4.07 -13.14 -2.78
N SER A 113 -4.13 -11.94 -3.36
CA SER A 113 -3.57 -11.64 -4.67
C SER A 113 -2.05 -11.82 -4.67
N SER A 114 -1.35 -11.47 -3.59
CA SER A 114 0.12 -11.47 -3.51
C SER A 114 0.78 -12.78 -3.93
N ARG A 115 0.13 -13.92 -3.65
CA ARG A 115 0.63 -15.26 -4.01
C ARG A 115 0.86 -15.46 -5.51
N ILE A 116 0.29 -14.62 -6.36
CA ILE A 116 0.33 -14.78 -7.82
C ILE A 116 1.46 -13.95 -8.45
N TRP A 117 1.88 -12.87 -7.82
CA TRP A 117 2.73 -11.85 -8.46
C TRP A 117 3.85 -11.29 -7.57
N VAL A 118 3.91 -11.70 -6.30
CA VAL A 118 4.99 -11.31 -5.39
C VAL A 118 6.02 -12.43 -5.33
N PHE A 119 7.24 -12.09 -5.73
CA PHE A 119 8.38 -13.00 -5.74
C PHE A 119 9.33 -12.63 -4.62
N TYR A 120 9.57 -13.56 -3.70
CA TYR A 120 10.54 -13.38 -2.62
C TYR A 120 11.86 -14.03 -3.01
N GLU A 121 12.97 -13.31 -2.84
CA GLU A 121 14.32 -13.83 -3.10
C GLU A 121 14.66 -15.06 -2.24
N SER A 122 14.02 -15.20 -1.07
CA SER A 122 14.18 -16.36 -0.18
C SER A 122 13.60 -17.66 -0.75
N GLU A 123 12.53 -17.61 -1.55
CA GLU A 123 11.92 -18.82 -2.13
C GLU A 123 12.83 -19.46 -3.20
N LEU A 124 13.72 -18.68 -3.83
CA LEU A 124 14.69 -19.19 -4.82
C LEU A 124 15.84 -20.00 -4.18
N ARG A 125 16.08 -19.89 -2.86
CA ARG A 125 17.15 -20.62 -2.16
C ARG A 125 16.72 -21.97 -1.59
N GLU A 126 15.43 -22.27 -1.52
CA GLU A 126 14.93 -23.56 -0.98
C GLU A 126 14.77 -24.64 -2.06
N GLU A 127 14.77 -24.28 -3.35
CA GLU A 127 14.59 -25.22 -4.47
C GLU A 127 15.87 -25.57 -5.25
N GLY A 128 17.05 -25.11 -4.81
CA GLY A 128 18.36 -25.40 -5.43
C GLY A 128 19.25 -26.31 -4.57
#